data_AF-A0A919HY78-F1
#
_entry.id   AF-A0A919HY78-F1
#
_cell.length_a   1.000
_cell.length_b   1.000
_cell.length_c   1.000
_cell.angle_alpha   90.00
_cell.angle_beta   90.00
_cell.angle_gamma   90.00
#
_symmetry.space_group_name_H-M   'P 1'
#
loop_
_entity.id
_entity.type
_entity.pdbx_description
1 polymer ?
#
loop_
_entity_poly.entity_id
_entity_poly.type
_entity_poly.pdbx_seq_one_letter_code
_entity_poly.pdbx_strand_id
1 'polypeptide(L)'
;MKTFSDRWRQLEWDDIRLRINSKTAADVERALAAKQLTRDDMMALLSPAAANYLEPLAQRAQRSPGSASAIPSASTCRCISPTCALTTAPTAASR
;
A
#
# COMPACT_ATOMS: atom_id res chain seq x y z
N MET A 1 5.23 26.82 -17.78
CA MET A 1 5.56 25.90 -16.67
C MET A 1 5.04 24.53 -17.05
N LYS A 2 5.86 23.47 -17.01
CA LYS A 2 5.39 22.11 -17.37
C LYS A 2 4.67 21.51 -16.17
N THR A 3 3.43 21.06 -16.36
CA THR A 3 2.60 20.45 -15.31
C THR A 3 2.90 18.95 -15.17
N PHE A 4 2.44 18.33 -14.08
CA PHE A 4 2.49 16.87 -13.93
C PHE A 4 1.80 16.16 -15.10
N SER A 5 0.65 16.67 -15.55
CA SER A 5 -0.10 16.12 -16.67
C SER A 5 0.67 16.16 -17.98
N ASP A 6 1.47 17.21 -18.22
CA ASP A 6 2.31 17.31 -19.43
C ASP A 6 3.41 16.24 -19.42
N ARG A 7 4.00 15.95 -18.25
CA ARG A 7 4.99 14.88 -18.10
C ARG A 7 4.36 13.50 -18.17
N TRP A 8 3.16 13.33 -17.64
CA TRP A 8 2.41 12.07 -17.69
C TRP A 8 2.05 11.65 -19.12
N ARG A 9 1.72 12.61 -19.98
CA ARG A 9 1.44 12.38 -21.41
C ARG A 9 2.68 12.02 -22.23
N GLN A 10 3.87 12.39 -21.76
CA GLN A 10 5.15 12.08 -22.42
C GLN A 10 5.69 10.69 -22.06
N LEU A 11 4.98 9.94 -21.22
CA LEU A 11 5.37 8.59 -20.87
C LEU A 11 4.94 7.62 -21.97
N GLU A 12 5.90 6.85 -22.48
CA GLU A 12 5.63 5.73 -23.39
C GLU A 12 5.01 4.57 -22.61
N TRP A 13 3.68 4.55 -22.57
CA TRP A 13 2.91 3.59 -21.77
C TRP A 13 3.16 2.13 -22.19
N ASP A 14 3.38 1.90 -23.49
CA ASP A 14 3.59 0.55 -24.00
C ASP A 14 4.96 0.00 -23.60
N ASP A 15 6.01 0.82 -23.64
CA ASP A 15 7.32 0.47 -23.12
C ASP A 15 7.27 0.18 -21.61
N ILE A 16 6.54 0.99 -20.84
CA ILE A 16 6.37 0.79 -19.40
C ILE A 16 5.65 -0.53 -19.13
N ARG A 17 4.56 -0.82 -19.85
CA ARG A 17 3.82 -2.09 -19.73
C ARG A 17 4.72 -3.26 -20.09
N LEU A 18 5.43 -3.20 -21.21
CA LEU A 18 6.32 -4.28 -21.64
C LEU A 18 7.40 -4.54 -20.59
N ARG A 19 8.02 -3.47 -20.06
CA ARG A 19 9.04 -3.60 -19.02
C ARG A 19 8.52 -4.19 -17.72
N ILE A 20 7.29 -3.87 -17.31
CA ILE A 20 6.68 -4.47 -16.12
C ILE A 20 6.37 -5.96 -16.36
N ASN A 21 5.82 -6.31 -17.52
CA ASN A 21 5.45 -7.69 -17.83
C ASN A 21 6.66 -8.60 -18.10
N SER A 22 7.79 -8.04 -18.56
CA SER A 22 9.02 -8.80 -18.82
C SER A 22 9.84 -9.13 -17.57
N LYS A 23 9.41 -8.72 -16.37
CA LYS A 23 10.13 -9.05 -15.12
C LYS A 23 9.92 -10.51 -14.75
N THR A 24 10.96 -11.09 -14.15
CA THR A 24 11.02 -12.51 -13.80
C THR A 24 10.83 -12.73 -12.30
N ALA A 25 10.53 -13.97 -11.90
CA ALA A 25 10.45 -14.34 -10.49
C ALA A 25 11.76 -14.08 -9.73
N ALA A 26 12.91 -14.29 -10.38
CA ALA A 26 14.22 -13.97 -9.81
C ALA A 26 14.36 -12.46 -9.51
N ASP A 27 13.81 -11.58 -10.36
CA ASP A 27 13.80 -10.14 -10.11
C ASP A 27 12.93 -9.79 -8.89
N VAL A 28 11.80 -10.49 -8.70
CA VAL A 28 10.91 -10.33 -7.53
C VAL A 28 11.62 -10.77 -6.24
N GLU A 29 12.31 -11.89 -6.26
CA GLU A 29 13.06 -12.39 -5.10
C GLU A 29 14.19 -11.43 -4.69
N ARG A 30 14.94 -10.90 -5.68
CA ARG A 30 15.94 -9.87 -5.41
C ARG A 30 15.32 -8.62 -4.82
N ALA A 31 14.18 -8.17 -5.35
CA ALA A 31 13.45 -7.01 -4.83
C ALA A 31 12.96 -7.22 -3.39
N LEU A 32 12.50 -8.43 -3.05
CA LEU A 32 12.08 -8.78 -1.69
C LEU A 32 13.24 -8.86 -0.70
N ALA A 33 14.42 -9.28 -1.14
CA ALA A 33 15.63 -9.33 -0.32
C ALA A 33 16.31 -7.96 -0.16
N ALA A 34 16.09 -7.03 -1.07
CA ALA A 34 16.71 -5.70 -1.06
C ALA A 34 16.32 -4.91 0.21
N LYS A 35 17.26 -4.14 0.77
CA LYS A 35 16.96 -3.23 1.89
C LYS A 35 16.21 -1.97 1.40
N GLN A 36 16.68 -1.39 0.30
CA GLN A 36 16.09 -0.22 -0.36
C GLN A 36 15.61 -0.64 -1.76
N LEU A 37 14.36 -0.34 -2.09
CA LEU A 37 13.79 -0.66 -3.40
C LEU A 37 14.18 0.42 -4.41
N THR A 38 14.69 -0.02 -5.56
CA THR A 38 14.88 0.84 -6.73
C THR A 38 13.63 0.87 -7.60
N ARG A 39 13.62 1.72 -8.63
CA ARG A 39 12.52 1.77 -9.61
C ARG A 39 12.33 0.41 -10.30
N ASP A 40 13.40 -0.27 -10.66
CA ASP A 40 13.32 -1.56 -11.34
C ASP A 40 12.83 -2.68 -10.42
N ASP A 41 13.14 -2.61 -9.12
CA ASP A 41 12.60 -3.53 -8.11
C ASP A 41 11.09 -3.32 -7.96
N MET A 42 10.64 -2.07 -7.89
CA MET A 42 9.19 -1.77 -7.86
C MET A 42 8.48 -2.28 -9.12
N MET A 43 9.10 -2.17 -10.31
CA MET A 43 8.53 -2.76 -11.52
C MET A 43 8.42 -4.29 -11.42
N ALA A 44 9.41 -4.96 -10.81
CA ALA A 44 9.34 -6.41 -10.58
C ALA A 44 8.20 -6.77 -9.64
N LEU A 45 8.02 -6.03 -8.55
CA LEU A 45 6.93 -6.25 -7.59
C LEU A 45 5.53 -5.98 -8.15
N LEU A 46 5.42 -5.17 -9.20
CA LEU A 46 4.16 -4.92 -9.91
C LEU A 46 3.93 -5.89 -11.08
N SER A 47 4.91 -6.72 -11.42
CA SER A 47 4.80 -7.67 -12.53
C SER A 47 3.85 -8.83 -12.20
N PRO A 48 3.27 -9.50 -13.21
CA PRO A 48 2.46 -10.69 -12.98
C PRO A 48 3.23 -11.81 -12.26
N ALA A 49 4.56 -11.87 -12.38
CA ALA A 49 5.39 -12.84 -11.67
C ALA A 49 5.35 -12.65 -10.13
N ALA A 50 5.05 -11.43 -9.65
CA ALA A 50 4.94 -11.13 -8.22
C ALA A 50 3.66 -11.69 -7.57
N ALA A 51 2.69 -12.17 -8.36
CA ALA A 51 1.44 -12.74 -7.83
C ALA A 51 1.70 -13.93 -6.89
N ASN A 52 2.73 -14.74 -7.16
CA ASN A 52 3.12 -15.87 -6.32
C ASN A 52 3.80 -15.44 -5.01
N TYR A 53 4.19 -14.17 -4.89
CA TYR A 53 4.93 -13.62 -3.75
C TYR A 53 4.11 -12.58 -2.96
N LEU A 54 2.78 -12.57 -3.10
CA LEU A 54 1.89 -11.62 -2.42
C LEU A 54 1.96 -11.71 -0.90
N GLU A 55 2.04 -12.93 -0.35
CA GLU A 55 2.13 -13.16 1.09
C GLU A 55 3.42 -12.55 1.71
N PRO A 56 4.64 -12.88 1.22
CA PRO A 56 5.85 -12.25 1.74
C PRO A 56 5.90 -10.73 1.48
N LEU A 57 5.27 -10.24 0.41
CA LEU A 57 5.10 -8.81 0.18
C LEU A 57 4.26 -8.14 1.27
N ALA A 58 3.12 -8.74 1.62
CA ALA A 58 2.24 -8.23 2.67
C ALA A 58 2.95 -8.19 4.03
N GLN A 59 3.67 -9.24 4.39
CA GLN A 59 4.44 -9.29 5.64
C GLN A 59 5.53 -8.21 5.69
N ARG A 60 6.22 -7.97 4.57
CA ARG A 60 7.24 -6.92 4.47
C ARG A 60 6.63 -5.52 4.57
N ALA A 61 5.47 -5.29 3.96
CA ALA A 61 4.73 -4.03 4.09
C ALA A 61 4.29 -3.80 5.54
N GLN A 62 3.82 -4.86 6.21
CA GLN A 62 3.39 -4.83 7.60
C GLN A 62 4.52 -4.48 8.59
N ARG A 63 5.72 -4.99 8.32
CA ARG A 63 6.92 -4.72 9.14
C ARG A 63 7.41 -3.28 8.99
N SER A 64 7.05 -2.59 7.91
CA SER A 64 7.37 -1.18 7.76
C SER A 64 6.51 -0.39 8.75
N PRO A 65 7.09 0.45 9.62
CA PRO A 65 6.43 1.00 10.82
C PRO A 65 5.27 1.98 10.57
N GLY A 66 4.68 2.01 9.37
CA GLY A 66 3.54 2.84 8.98
C GLY A 66 2.22 2.09 8.79
N SER A 67 2.22 0.75 8.68
CA SER A 67 0.98 -0.04 8.69
C SER A 67 0.67 -0.50 10.11
N ALA A 68 0.53 0.47 11.00
CA ALA A 68 -0.06 0.18 12.29
C ALA A 68 -1.52 -0.24 12.03
N SER A 69 -1.74 -1.55 12.04
CA SER A 69 -2.91 -2.13 12.71
C SER A 69 -2.94 -1.57 14.14
N ALA A 70 -3.31 -0.30 14.26
CA ALA A 70 -3.74 0.29 15.49
C ALA A 70 -5.25 0.02 15.54
N ILE A 71 -5.61 -1.12 16.11
CA ILE A 71 -6.85 -1.18 16.87
C ILE A 71 -6.45 -0.59 18.23
N PRO A 72 -6.66 0.72 18.52
CA PRO A 72 -6.53 1.18 19.88
C PRO A 72 -7.68 0.54 20.67
N SER A 73 -7.32 -0.44 21.51
CA SER A 73 -8.14 -0.85 22.64
C SER A 73 -8.63 0.39 23.36
N ALA A 74 -9.94 0.45 23.61
CA ALA A 74 -10.66 1.59 24.11
C ALA A 74 -10.01 2.18 25.37
N SER A 75 -9.23 3.25 25.20
CA SER A 75 -8.88 4.12 26.31
C SER A 75 -8.67 5.54 25.77
N THR A 76 -9.78 6.27 25.80
CA THR A 76 -9.89 7.74 25.82
C THR A 76 -9.20 8.49 24.67
N CYS A 77 -9.83 8.44 23.49
CA CYS A 77 -9.61 9.46 22.47
C CYS A 77 -10.32 10.75 22.90
N ARG A 78 -9.57 11.78 23.31
CA ARG A 78 -10.12 13.11 23.59
C ARG A 78 -10.28 13.88 22.27
N CYS A 79 -11.31 13.52 21.51
CA CYS A 79 -11.64 14.18 20.25
C CYS A 79 -12.13 15.62 20.52
N ILE A 80 -11.49 16.63 19.93
CA ILE A 80 -11.91 18.05 19.99
C ILE A 80 -12.73 18.42 18.73
N SER A 81 -13.36 17.46 18.07
CA SER A 81 -14.20 17.70 16.89
C SER A 81 -15.61 17.16 17.13
N PRO A 82 -16.67 17.90 16.77
CA PRO A 82 -18.06 17.59 17.15
C PRO A 82 -18.65 16.35 16.44
N THR A 83 -17.94 15.77 15.48
CA THR A 83 -18.46 14.66 14.66
C THR A 83 -18.35 13.29 15.33
N CYS A 84 -17.55 13.12 16.39
CA CYS A 84 -17.36 11.81 17.04
C CYS A 84 -18.45 11.45 18.07
N ALA A 85 -19.44 12.32 18.33
CA ALA A 85 -20.34 12.18 19.48
C ALA A 85 -21.58 11.28 19.29
N LEU A 86 -21.82 10.67 18.11
CA LEU A 86 -23.13 10.09 17.80
C LEU A 86 -23.24 8.57 17.76
N THR A 87 -22.28 7.82 18.30
CA THR A 87 -22.43 6.36 18.37
C THR A 87 -21.82 5.80 19.64
N THR A 88 -22.48 6.07 20.76
CA THR A 88 -22.48 5.17 21.92
C THR A 88 -23.70 5.47 22.79
N ALA A 89 -24.82 4.84 22.45
CA ALA A 89 -25.89 4.60 23.41
C ALA A 89 -26.21 3.09 23.38
N PRO A 90 -25.83 2.32 24.41
CA PRO A 90 -26.27 0.95 24.56
C PRO A 90 -27.70 0.92 25.15
N THR A 91 -28.52 0.05 24.56
CA THR A 91 -29.70 -0.66 25.09
C THR A 91 -30.30 -0.21 26.43
N ALA A 92 -31.56 0.23 26.40
CA ALA A 92 -32.56 -0.01 27.45
C ALA A 92 -33.95 0.10 26.80
N ALA A 93 -34.65 -1.02 26.57
CA ALA A 93 -35.48 -1.74 27.54
C ALA A 93 -36.97 -1.36 27.39
N SER A 94 -37.82 -2.40 27.20
CA SER A 94 -39.24 -2.45 27.60
C SER A 94 -40.22 -1.50 26.88
N ARG A 95 -41.42 -1.87 26.45
CA ARG A 95 -42.27 -3.05 26.61
C ARG A 95 -43.44 -2.90 25.62
#